data_AF-H0F0E8-F1
#
_entry.id   AF-H0F0E8-F1
#
_cell.length_a   1.000
_cell.length_b   1.000
_cell.length_c   1.000
_cell.angle_alpha   90.00
_cell.angle_beta   90.00
_cell.angle_gamma   90.00
#
_symmetry.space_group_name_H-M   'P 1'
#
loop_
_entity.id
_entity.type
_entity.pdbx_description
1 polymer ?
#
loop_
_entity_poly.entity_id
_entity_poly.type
_entity_poly.pdbx_seq_one_letter_code
_entity_poly.pdbx_strand_id
1 'polypeptide(L)'
;MLPDDAVLRARLAAIIANVCRCEPAPLLEDQPFYAVITQFDSLAILEILLEIETEFHIPTDEMLPKDHASGAQEITSAFPGDLSELMAYMRIVAGRLALGPEEGSVAARMALAAERRAAQADGKAARAAAPTVAADPGAAPKD
;
A
#
# COMPACT_ATOMS: atom_id res chain seq x y z
N MET A 1 13.23 10.69 -5.69
CA MET A 1 14.45 10.42 -4.89
C MET A 1 14.44 11.41 -3.74
N LEU A 2 14.63 10.95 -2.50
CA LEU A 2 14.57 11.83 -1.33
C LEU A 2 15.80 12.76 -1.27
N PRO A 3 15.64 14.01 -0.76
CA PRO A 3 16.75 14.93 -0.61
C PRO A 3 17.74 14.50 0.49
N ASP A 4 18.81 15.28 0.66
CA ASP A 4 19.74 15.14 1.77
C ASP A 4 19.05 15.31 3.14
N ASP A 5 19.69 14.84 4.21
CA ASP A 5 19.09 14.79 5.54
C ASP A 5 18.67 16.16 6.08
N ALA A 6 19.47 17.20 5.85
CA ALA A 6 19.17 18.53 6.37
C ALA A 6 17.92 19.11 5.69
N VAL A 7 17.83 18.98 4.36
CA VAL A 7 16.67 19.42 3.59
C VAL A 7 15.45 18.57 3.89
N LEU A 8 15.59 17.25 3.98
CA LEU A 8 14.50 16.32 4.32
C LEU A 8 13.92 16.65 5.70
N ARG A 9 14.78 16.82 6.71
CA ARG A 9 14.39 17.15 8.08
C ARG A 9 13.61 18.46 8.14
N ALA A 10 14.11 19.51 7.50
CA ALA A 10 13.45 20.81 7.46
C ALA A 10 12.08 20.74 6.78
N ARG A 11 11.95 20.00 5.68
CA ARG A 11 10.67 19.83 4.97
C ARG A 11 9.66 19.04 5.78
N LEU A 12 10.07 17.93 6.41
CA LEU A 12 9.18 17.14 7.26
C LEU A 12 8.70 17.91 8.49
N ALA A 13 9.60 18.66 9.14
CA ALA A 13 9.22 19.55 10.23
C ALA A 13 8.18 20.57 9.79
N ALA A 14 8.35 21.18 8.60
CA ALA A 14 7.41 22.14 8.05
C ALA A 14 6.04 21.51 7.72
N ILE A 15 6.03 20.30 7.15
CA ILE A 15 4.80 19.54 6.88
C ILE A 15 4.03 19.30 8.18
N ILE A 16 4.70 18.71 9.18
CA ILE A 16 4.07 18.37 10.46
C ILE A 16 3.59 19.63 11.19
N ALA A 17 4.40 20.69 11.21
CA ALA A 17 4.03 21.97 11.82
C ALA A 17 2.79 22.58 11.16
N ASN A 18 2.69 22.52 9.82
CA ASN A 18 1.54 23.06 9.09
C ASN A 18 0.27 22.23 9.29
N VAL A 19 0.37 20.91 9.16
CA VAL A 19 -0.78 19.99 9.31
C VAL A 19 -1.31 20.04 10.74
N CYS A 20 -0.42 19.90 11.73
CA CYS A 20 -0.79 19.80 13.13
C CYS A 20 -0.88 21.15 13.86
N ARG A 21 -0.60 22.26 13.16
CA ARG A 21 -0.60 23.63 13.71
C ARG A 21 0.25 23.76 14.97
N CYS A 22 1.47 23.24 14.92
CA CYS A 22 2.43 23.27 16.03
C CYS A 22 3.72 24.02 15.64
N GLU A 23 4.55 24.32 16.65
CA GLU A 23 5.83 24.99 16.43
C GLU A 23 6.86 24.03 15.80
N PRO A 24 7.63 24.46 14.78
CA PRO A 24 8.59 23.59 14.10
C PRO A 24 9.88 23.37 14.90
N ALA A 25 10.27 24.29 15.79
CA ALA A 25 11.54 24.22 16.50
C ALA A 25 11.68 22.95 17.37
N PRO A 26 10.69 22.57 18.20
CA PRO A 26 10.74 21.31 18.95
C PRO A 26 10.86 20.06 18.07
N LEU A 27 10.22 20.07 16.89
CA LEU A 27 10.33 18.96 15.93
C LEU A 27 11.76 18.85 15.40
N LEU A 28 12.37 19.97 15.02
CA LEU A 28 13.75 20.03 14.52
C LEU A 28 14.77 19.57 15.57
N GLU A 29 14.45 19.73 16.85
CA GLU A 29 15.21 19.22 18.00
C GLU A 29 14.97 17.73 18.31
N ASP A 30 14.18 17.04 17.48
CA ASP A 30 13.85 15.61 17.65
C ASP A 30 13.00 15.32 18.88
N GLN A 31 12.20 16.29 19.34
CA GLN A 31 11.25 16.01 20.40
C GLN A 31 10.15 15.06 19.90
N PRO A 32 9.66 14.14 20.76
CA PRO A 32 8.61 13.21 20.37
C PRO A 32 7.34 13.92 19.92
N PHE A 33 6.70 13.41 18.88
CA PHE A 33 5.51 14.01 18.28
C PHE A 33 4.37 14.18 19.28
N TYR A 34 4.13 13.19 20.16
CA TYR A 34 3.10 13.28 21.19
C TYR A 34 3.32 14.41 22.21
N ALA A 35 4.56 14.89 22.36
CA ALA A 35 4.89 15.98 23.27
C ALA A 35 4.74 17.36 22.62
N VAL A 36 4.87 17.44 21.29
CA VAL A 36 4.81 18.67 20.50
C VAL A 36 3.41 18.92 19.91
N ILE A 37 2.70 17.84 19.58
CA ILE A 37 1.42 17.86 18.88
C ILE A 37 0.30 17.53 19.87
N THR A 38 -0.59 18.51 20.10
CA THR A 38 -1.70 18.39 21.06
C THR A 38 -2.67 17.25 20.73
N GLN A 39 -2.92 17.00 19.44
CA GLN A 39 -3.85 15.97 18.96
C GLN A 39 -3.13 15.05 17.98
N PHE A 40 -2.28 14.18 18.53
CA PHE A 40 -1.56 13.18 17.76
C PHE A 40 -2.37 11.90 17.63
N ASP A 41 -3.36 11.91 16.75
CA ASP A 41 -4.28 10.80 16.48
C ASP A 41 -4.13 10.24 15.05
N SER A 42 -4.95 9.23 14.72
CA SER A 42 -4.90 8.57 13.41
C SER A 42 -5.28 9.49 12.24
N LEU A 43 -6.10 10.53 12.48
CA LEU A 43 -6.47 11.49 11.45
C LEU A 43 -5.30 12.44 11.17
N ALA A 44 -4.67 12.98 12.22
CA ALA A 44 -3.48 13.82 12.08
C ALA A 44 -2.35 13.05 11.36
N ILE A 45 -2.16 11.78 11.68
CA ILE A 45 -1.18 10.92 11.00
C ILE A 45 -1.52 10.75 9.52
N LEU A 46 -2.79 10.48 9.18
CA LEU A 46 -3.22 10.35 7.79
C LEU A 46 -2.95 11.64 6.99
N GLU A 47 -3.27 12.80 7.57
CA GLU A 47 -3.03 14.10 6.94
C GLU A 47 -1.53 14.35 6.71
N ILE A 48 -0.67 14.01 7.69
CA ILE A 48 0.79 14.09 7.52
C ILE A 48 1.24 13.21 6.35
N LEU A 49 0.76 11.97 6.27
CA LEU A 49 1.14 11.04 5.20
C LEU A 49 0.70 11.54 3.82
N LEU A 50 -0.50 12.11 3.70
CA LEU A 50 -1.01 12.68 2.45
C LEU A 50 -0.20 13.90 1.99
N GLU A 51 0.24 14.74 2.93
CA GLU A 51 1.10 15.88 2.60
C GLU A 51 2.52 15.42 2.20
N ILE A 52 3.05 14.38 2.85
CA ILE A 52 4.30 13.73 2.44
C ILE A 52 4.19 13.13 1.04
N GLU A 53 3.07 12.49 0.70
CA GLU A 53 2.81 11.98 -0.65
C GLU A 53 2.83 13.12 -1.68
N THR A 54 2.19 14.24 -1.37
CA THR A 54 2.15 15.42 -2.24
C THR A 54 3.54 15.98 -2.47
N GLU A 55 4.35 16.10 -1.41
CA GLU A 55 5.68 16.71 -1.46
C GLU A 55 6.74 15.80 -2.10
N PHE A 56 6.72 14.50 -1.81
CA PHE A 56 7.80 13.57 -2.16
C PHE A 56 7.39 12.48 -3.17
N HIS A 57 6.13 12.42 -3.56
CA HIS A 57 5.56 11.43 -4.48
C HIS A 57 5.75 9.98 -4.01
N ILE A 58 5.67 9.77 -2.69
CA ILE A 58 5.64 8.44 -2.07
C ILE A 58 4.17 8.10 -1.77
N PRO A 59 3.59 7.04 -2.38
CA PRO A 59 2.20 6.70 -2.15
C PRO A 59 1.92 6.39 -0.67
N THR A 60 0.84 6.94 -0.13
CA THR A 60 0.44 6.71 1.28
C THR A 60 0.27 5.22 1.60
N ASP A 61 -0.29 4.44 0.68
CA ASP A 61 -0.45 2.97 0.83
C ASP A 61 0.88 2.22 1.05
N GLU A 62 1.99 2.78 0.58
CA GLU A 62 3.33 2.21 0.73
C GLU A 62 4.00 2.63 2.04
N MET A 63 3.48 3.69 2.67
CA MET A 63 3.86 4.18 3.99
C MET A 63 3.02 3.60 5.12
N LEU A 64 1.88 2.98 4.82
CA LEU A 64 1.06 2.29 5.81
C LEU A 64 1.59 0.86 6.10
N PRO A 65 1.42 0.36 7.33
CA PRO A 65 1.75 -1.03 7.65
C PRO A 65 0.93 -1.99 6.78
N LYS A 66 1.60 -2.89 6.05
CA LYS A 66 0.95 -3.86 5.14
C LYS A 66 0.46 -5.13 5.85
N ASP A 67 0.85 -5.32 7.10
CA ASP A 67 0.59 -6.56 7.82
C ASP A 67 -0.74 -6.50 8.58
N HIS A 68 -1.80 -7.01 7.97
CA HIS A 68 -3.11 -7.18 8.59
C HIS A 68 -3.19 -8.43 9.50
N ALA A 69 -2.12 -9.24 9.60
CA ALA A 69 -2.14 -10.50 10.33
C ALA A 69 -2.17 -10.34 11.86
N SER A 70 -1.75 -9.18 12.35
CA SER A 70 -1.88 -8.76 13.76
C SER A 70 -3.04 -7.77 13.82
N GLY A 71 -4.20 -8.21 14.29
CA GLY A 71 -5.48 -7.49 14.18
C GLY A 71 -5.34 -5.96 14.37
N ALA A 72 -5.86 -5.21 13.39
CA ALA A 72 -6.00 -3.75 13.39
C ALA A 72 -4.97 -3.02 14.26
N GLN A 73 -3.67 -3.18 13.97
CA GLN A 73 -2.66 -2.39 14.63
C GLN A 73 -2.96 -0.92 14.32
N GLU A 74 -3.26 -0.13 15.37
CA GLU A 74 -3.67 1.25 15.19
C GLU A 74 -2.54 2.02 14.49
N ILE A 75 -2.87 2.82 13.47
CA ILE A 75 -1.90 3.64 12.72
C ILE A 75 -1.00 4.45 13.65
N THR A 76 -1.56 4.91 14.77
CA THR A 76 -0.86 5.62 15.86
C THR A 76 0.27 4.83 16.50
N SER A 77 0.15 3.49 16.56
CA SER A 77 1.13 2.61 17.19
C SER A 77 2.28 2.21 16.25
N ALA A 78 2.08 2.37 14.95
CA ALA A 78 3.05 2.00 13.92
C ALA A 78 3.73 3.21 13.27
N PHE A 79 3.18 4.41 13.48
CA PHE A 79 3.77 5.64 12.97
C PHE A 79 5.02 6.02 13.78
N PRO A 80 6.07 6.56 13.13
CA PRO A 80 7.29 7.01 13.80
C PRO A 80 7.04 7.99 14.95
N GLY A 81 7.84 7.90 16.02
CA GLY A 81 7.67 8.71 17.23
C GLY A 81 8.28 10.12 17.14
N ASP A 82 9.24 10.32 16.25
CA ASP A 82 9.96 11.59 16.03
C ASP A 82 10.43 11.76 14.57
N LEU A 83 11.08 12.91 14.28
CA LEU A 83 11.55 13.22 12.92
C LEU A 83 12.65 12.27 12.45
N SER A 84 13.58 11.87 13.30
CA SER A 84 14.66 10.94 12.93
C SER A 84 14.11 9.58 12.53
N GLU A 85 13.18 9.04 13.31
CA GLU A 85 12.50 7.79 12.99
C GLU A 85 11.68 7.92 11.69
N LEU A 86 11.00 9.04 11.47
CA LEU A 86 10.24 9.29 10.25
C LEU A 86 11.15 9.36 9.02
N MET A 87 12.29 10.05 9.12
CA MET A 87 13.27 10.11 8.04
C MET A 87 13.85 8.74 7.71
N ALA A 88 14.21 7.95 8.72
CA ALA A 88 14.70 6.60 8.54
C ALA A 88 13.64 5.71 7.85
N TYR A 89 12.39 5.82 8.30
CA TYR A 89 11.27 5.10 7.71
C TYR A 89 11.05 5.48 6.25
N MET A 90 11.03 6.77 5.92
CA MET A 90 10.89 7.25 4.54
C MET A 90 12.01 6.75 3.63
N ARG A 91 13.26 6.69 4.14
CA ARG A 91 14.38 6.14 3.37
C ARG A 91 14.21 4.64 3.09
N ILE A 92 13.70 3.87 4.05
CA ILE A 92 13.35 2.46 3.85
C ILE A 92 12.27 2.33 2.77
N VAL A 93 11.17 3.09 2.88
CA VAL A 93 10.07 3.06 1.91
C VAL A 93 10.56 3.42 0.51
N ALA A 94 11.33 4.51 0.38
CA ALA A 94 11.90 4.94 -0.90
C ALA A 94 12.86 3.89 -1.48
N GLY A 95 13.64 3.21 -0.63
CA GLY A 95 14.48 2.08 -1.04
C GLY A 95 13.65 0.93 -1.61
N ARG A 96 12.54 0.54 -0.95
CA ARG A 96 11.62 -0.48 -1.47
C ARG A 96 11.05 -0.11 -2.83
N LEU A 97 10.61 1.14 -2.99
CA LEU A 97 10.05 1.63 -4.26
C LEU A 97 11.08 1.67 -5.40
N ALA A 98 12.35 1.98 -5.08
CA ALA A 98 13.43 2.00 -6.06
C ALA A 98 13.81 0.60 -6.57
N LEU A 99 13.59 -0.45 -5.77
CA LEU A 99 13.86 -1.84 -6.14
C LEU A 99 12.79 -2.45 -7.07
N GLY A 100 11.72 -1.70 -7.38
CA GLY A 100 10.61 -2.19 -8.21
C GLY A 100 9.61 -3.06 -7.42
N PRO A 101 8.44 -3.35 -8.00
CA PRO A 101 7.35 -4.01 -7.29
C PRO A 101 7.61 -5.51 -7.16
N GLU A 102 8.46 -5.91 -6.22
CA GLU A 102 8.45 -7.27 -5.68
C GLU A 102 7.17 -7.40 -4.85
N GLU A 103 6.20 -8.14 -5.39
CA GLU A 103 5.07 -8.74 -4.67
C GLU A 103 4.14 -7.77 -3.90
N GLY A 104 3.44 -6.87 -4.60
CA GLY A 104 2.33 -6.15 -3.94
C GLY A 104 1.61 -5.07 -4.72
N SER A 105 2.16 -4.58 -5.83
CA SER A 105 1.55 -3.45 -6.54
C SER A 105 0.24 -3.81 -7.23
N VAL A 106 -0.60 -2.79 -7.47
CA VAL A 106 -1.83 -2.93 -8.28
C VAL A 106 -1.53 -3.52 -9.65
N ALA A 107 -0.35 -3.24 -10.23
CA ALA A 107 0.08 -3.84 -11.49
C ALA A 107 0.35 -5.35 -11.37
N ALA A 108 0.95 -5.82 -10.27
CA ALA A 108 1.13 -7.24 -10.00
C ALA A 108 -0.22 -7.95 -9.75
N ARG A 109 -1.14 -7.29 -9.03
CA ARG A 109 -2.52 -7.78 -8.82
C ARG A 109 -3.31 -7.82 -10.14
N MET A 110 -3.13 -6.84 -11.02
CA MET A 110 -3.75 -6.80 -12.35
C MET A 110 -3.16 -7.86 -13.28
N ALA A 111 -1.85 -8.10 -13.25
CA ALA A 111 -1.20 -9.16 -14.02
C ALA A 111 -1.72 -10.55 -13.60
N LEU A 112 -1.76 -10.83 -12.29
CA LEU A 112 -2.29 -12.09 -11.76
C LEU A 112 -3.79 -12.28 -12.09
N ALA A 113 -4.58 -11.20 -12.08
CA ALA A 113 -5.99 -11.23 -12.47
C ALA A 113 -6.18 -11.47 -13.98
N ALA A 114 -5.28 -10.93 -14.81
CA ALA A 114 -5.29 -11.15 -16.27
C ALA A 114 -4.93 -12.60 -16.60
N GLU A 115 -3.91 -13.18 -15.95
CA GLU A 115 -3.53 -14.59 -16.11
C GLU A 115 -4.66 -15.55 -15.70
N ARG A 116 -5.34 -15.28 -14.57
CA ARG A 116 -6.51 -16.06 -14.14
C ARG A 116 -7.69 -15.98 -15.10
N ARG A 117 -7.88 -14.85 -15.80
CA ARG A 117 -8.92 -14.70 -16.83
C ARG A 117 -8.55 -15.43 -18.12
N ALA A 118 -7.29 -15.41 -18.53
CA ALA A 118 -6.81 -16.18 -19.67
C ALA A 118 -7.00 -17.69 -19.45
N ALA A 119 -6.60 -18.21 -18.29
CA ALA A 119 -6.78 -19.63 -17.95
C ALA A 119 -8.25 -20.08 -17.92
N GLN A 120 -9.19 -19.20 -17.54
CA GLN A 120 -10.63 -19.49 -17.59
C GLN A 120 -11.22 -19.44 -19.01
N ALA A 121 -10.63 -18.65 -19.92
CA ALA A 121 -11.05 -18.59 -21.31
C ALA A 121 -10.69 -19.89 -22.07
N ASP A 122 -9.52 -20.45 -21.82
CA ASP A 122 -9.08 -21.74 -22.38
C ASP A 122 -9.91 -22.93 -21.89
N GLY A 123 -10.28 -22.94 -20.59
CA GLY A 123 -11.15 -23.98 -20.03
C GLY A 123 -12.59 -23.96 -20.58
N LYS A 124 -13.09 -22.80 -21.00
CA LYS A 124 -14.42 -22.65 -21.61
C LYS A 124 -14.44 -23.10 -23.08
N ALA A 125 -13.33 -22.93 -23.81
CA ALA A 125 -13.18 -23.42 -25.18
C ALA A 125 -13.15 -24.96 -25.24
N ALA A 126 -12.49 -25.62 -24.29
CA ALA A 126 -12.41 -27.09 -24.22
C ALA A 126 -13.77 -27.76 -23.92
N ARG A 127 -14.65 -27.10 -23.15
CA ARG A 127 -15.96 -27.65 -22.76
C ARG A 127 -17.07 -27.46 -23.80
N ALA A 128 -16.87 -26.58 -24.78
CA ALA A 128 -17.79 -26.33 -25.89
C ALA A 128 -17.60 -27.28 -27.09
N ALA A 129 -16.53 -28.08 -27.10
CA ALA A 129 -16.22 -29.00 -28.19
C ALA A 129 -16.67 -30.46 -27.95
N ALA A 130 -17.45 -30.74 -26.89
CA ALA A 130 -18.03 -32.06 -26.69
C ALA A 130 -19.22 -32.27 -27.67
N PRO A 131 -19.15 -33.23 -28.60
CA PRO A 131 -20.24 -33.46 -29.55
C PRO A 131 -21.47 -34.00 -28.83
N THR A 132 -22.59 -33.29 -28.97
CA THR A 132 -23.95 -33.76 -28.68
C THR A 132 -24.27 -34.91 -29.62
N VAL A 133 -24.26 -36.15 -29.13
CA VAL A 133 -24.87 -37.27 -29.84
C VAL A 133 -26.35 -37.28 -29.50
N ALA A 134 -27.17 -36.93 -30.48
CA ALA A 134 -28.62 -36.88 -30.39
C ALA A 134 -29.24 -38.28 -30.54
N ALA A 135 -30.27 -38.52 -29.71
CA ALA A 135 -31.49 -39.29 -29.95
C ALA A 135 -31.44 -40.80 -30.32
N ASP A 136 -31.98 -41.60 -29.39
CA ASP A 136 -32.96 -42.73 -29.53
C ASP A 136 -33.81 -42.69 -30.84
N PRO A 137 -34.43 -43.78 -31.39
CA PRO A 137 -34.89 -44.99 -30.68
C PRO A 137 -34.92 -46.34 -31.48
N GLY A 138 -35.12 -47.46 -30.76
CA GLY A 138 -36.02 -48.53 -31.24
C GLY A 138 -35.45 -49.85 -31.80
N ALA A 139 -36.22 -50.91 -31.50
CA ALA A 139 -36.34 -52.22 -32.15
C ALA A 139 -35.37 -53.37 -31.73
N ALA A 140 -35.95 -54.31 -30.95
CA ALA A 140 -35.54 -55.72 -30.85
C ALA A 140 -35.60 -56.43 -32.23
N PRO A 141 -34.98 -57.62 -32.49
CA PRO A 141 -35.43 -58.89 -31.87
C PRO A 141 -34.39 -60.05 -31.74
N LYS A 142 -34.81 -61.08 -30.97
CA LYS A 142 -34.59 -62.55 -31.09
C LYS A 142 -33.17 -63.15 -31.04
N ASP A 143 -32.94 -64.04 -30.07
CA ASP A 143 -33.09 -65.51 -30.23
C ASP A 143 -33.55 -66.14 -28.90
#